data_AF-A0A257ZTS3-F1
#
_entry.id   AF-A0A257ZTS3-F1
#
_cell.length_a   1.000
_cell.length_b   1.000
_cell.length_c   1.000
_cell.angle_alpha   90.00
_cell.angle_beta   90.00
_cell.angle_gamma   90.00
#
_symmetry.space_group_name_H-M   'P 1'
#
loop_
_entity.id
_entity.type
_entity.pdbx_description
1 polymer ?
#
loop_
_entity_poly.entity_id
_entity_poly.type
_entity_poly.pdbx_seq_one_letter_code
_entity_poly.pdbx_strand_id
1 'polypeptide(L)'
;MGDFYFYDLPVYRLGKDDYYKALDALIETQVQNLRTIPGYEPAKSQIDWMKQHQYERFGPWNFNEVIGYIRLYLLGSQIRGEYFSAEKKRNSLGRTKVFVWRSFKLAAEVDIDRFVPATNQLIWGSIQKYVERCRKELKRGRVIDDSLLQTVGPHVDWLAVFGWQPIKK
;
A
#
# COMPACT_ATOMS: atom_id res chain seq x y z
N MET A 1 16.54 -23.95 5.12
CA MET A 1 16.53 -22.52 5.51
C MET A 1 15.10 -22.04 5.37
N GLY A 2 14.50 -21.52 6.45
CA GLY A 2 13.11 -21.07 6.44
C GLY A 2 12.96 -19.68 5.83
N ASP A 3 11.73 -19.34 5.45
CA ASP A 3 11.33 -18.03 4.97
C ASP A 3 11.52 -16.99 6.11
N PHE A 4 12.28 -15.92 5.85
CA PHE A 4 12.50 -14.83 6.80
C PHE A 4 11.61 -13.63 6.44
N TYR A 5 10.60 -13.36 7.25
CA TYR A 5 9.74 -12.17 7.11
C TYR A 5 10.51 -10.90 7.51
N PHE A 6 10.38 -9.83 6.73
CA PHE A 6 11.04 -8.56 7.08
C PHE A 6 10.20 -7.30 6.89
N TYR A 7 9.11 -7.31 6.12
CA TYR A 7 8.30 -6.10 5.92
C TYR A 7 6.90 -6.38 5.35
N ASP A 8 5.89 -5.60 5.74
CA ASP A 8 4.54 -5.62 5.18
C ASP A 8 4.28 -4.33 4.37
N LEU A 9 3.97 -4.46 3.07
CA LEU A 9 3.63 -3.35 2.19
C LEU A 9 2.11 -3.19 2.05
N PRO A 10 1.51 -2.05 2.45
CA PRO A 10 0.10 -1.81 2.22
C PRO A 10 -0.22 -1.57 0.74
N VAL A 11 -1.31 -2.17 0.29
CA VAL A 11 -1.88 -1.99 -1.05
C VAL A 11 -3.21 -1.25 -0.92
N TYR A 12 -3.28 -0.06 -1.51
CA TYR A 12 -4.43 0.82 -1.48
C TYR A 12 -5.32 0.63 -2.71
N ARG A 13 -6.62 0.90 -2.50
CA ARG A 13 -7.64 0.83 -3.55
C ARG A 13 -7.44 1.85 -4.66
N LEU A 14 -7.00 3.05 -4.29
CA LEU A 14 -6.68 4.16 -5.18
C LEU A 14 -5.62 5.07 -4.54
N GLY A 15 -5.06 5.98 -5.34
CA GLY A 15 -4.12 6.98 -4.87
C GLY A 15 -4.74 7.99 -3.90
N LYS A 16 -3.90 8.62 -3.09
CA LYS A 16 -4.30 9.60 -2.07
C LYS A 16 -5.03 10.80 -2.66
N ASP A 17 -4.52 11.35 -3.77
CA ASP A 17 -5.13 12.52 -4.40
C ASP A 17 -6.49 12.18 -5.00
N ASP A 18 -6.60 11.03 -5.68
CA ASP A 18 -7.86 10.55 -6.24
C ASP A 18 -8.90 10.30 -5.14
N TYR A 19 -8.46 9.87 -3.95
CA TYR A 19 -9.33 9.66 -2.80
C TYR A 19 -9.93 10.97 -2.29
N TYR A 20 -9.10 11.98 -2.05
CA TYR A 20 -9.59 13.26 -1.56
C TYR A 20 -10.41 14.00 -2.63
N LYS A 21 -10.04 13.90 -3.91
CA LYS A 21 -10.88 14.39 -5.03
C LYS A 21 -12.26 13.75 -5.04
N ALA A 22 -12.35 12.42 -4.82
CA ALA A 22 -13.64 11.73 -4.76
C ALA A 22 -14.49 12.15 -3.55
N LEU A 23 -13.87 12.40 -2.39
CA LEU A 23 -14.57 12.93 -1.21
C LEU A 23 -15.07 14.36 -1.43
N ASP A 24 -14.24 15.23 -2.02
CA ASP A 24 -14.61 16.61 -2.31
C ASP A 24 -15.79 16.66 -3.30
N ALA A 25 -15.77 15.83 -4.34
CA ALA A 25 -16.86 15.72 -5.29
C ALA A 25 -18.19 15.25 -4.65
N LEU A 26 -18.13 14.39 -3.63
CA LEU A 26 -19.33 13.98 -2.88
C LEU A 26 -19.93 15.14 -2.10
N ILE A 27 -19.08 15.95 -1.45
CA ILE A 27 -19.52 17.15 -0.72
C ILE A 27 -20.09 18.17 -1.68
N GLU A 28 -19.41 18.42 -2.80
CA GLU A 28 -19.87 19.34 -3.84
C GLU A 28 -21.24 18.92 -4.38
N THR A 29 -21.44 17.63 -4.65
CA THR A 29 -22.74 17.11 -5.09
C THR A 29 -23.83 17.36 -4.03
N GLN A 30 -23.53 17.16 -2.75
CA GLN A 30 -24.48 17.45 -1.66
C GLN A 30 -24.82 18.95 -1.58
N VAL A 31 -23.83 19.82 -1.74
CA VAL A 31 -24.00 21.28 -1.78
C VAL A 31 -24.88 21.68 -2.97
N GLN A 32 -24.61 21.16 -4.16
CA GLN A 32 -25.40 21.45 -5.36
C GLN A 32 -26.84 20.98 -5.22
N ASN A 33 -27.06 19.79 -4.64
CA ASN A 33 -28.40 19.29 -4.35
C ASN A 33 -29.17 20.23 -3.41
N LEU A 34 -28.52 20.76 -2.37
CA LEU A 34 -29.16 21.74 -1.48
C LEU A 34 -29.51 23.05 -2.20
N ARG A 35 -28.67 23.51 -3.11
CA ARG A 35 -28.94 24.71 -3.93
C ARG A 35 -30.08 24.55 -4.93
N THR A 36 -30.53 23.32 -5.20
CA THR A 36 -31.74 23.09 -6.01
C THR A 36 -33.02 23.50 -5.27
N ILE A 37 -32.95 23.67 -3.95
CA ILE A 37 -34.07 24.14 -3.14
C ILE A 37 -34.20 25.67 -3.33
N PRO A 38 -35.34 26.19 -3.83
CA PRO A 38 -35.48 27.61 -4.12
C PRO A 38 -35.22 28.50 -2.90
N GLY A 39 -34.33 29.47 -3.06
CA GLY A 39 -33.96 30.42 -1.99
C GLY A 39 -33.04 29.84 -0.91
N TYR A 40 -32.57 28.61 -1.07
CA TYR A 40 -31.66 27.97 -0.11
C TYR A 40 -30.21 28.09 -0.57
N GLU A 41 -29.37 28.72 0.25
CA GLU A 41 -27.92 28.69 0.11
C GLU A 41 -27.31 28.09 1.38
N PRO A 42 -26.58 26.96 1.28
CA PRO A 42 -26.01 26.32 2.45
C PRO A 42 -24.97 27.23 3.13
N ALA A 43 -25.15 27.48 4.41
CA ALA A 43 -24.19 28.23 5.21
C ALA A 43 -22.85 27.49 5.29
N LYS A 44 -21.74 28.23 5.45
CA LYS A 44 -20.40 27.66 5.60
C LYS A 44 -20.33 26.61 6.72
N SER A 45 -20.97 26.85 7.86
CA SER A 45 -21.01 25.90 8.98
C SER A 45 -21.66 24.57 8.62
N GLN A 46 -22.64 24.56 7.72
CA GLN A 46 -23.27 23.34 7.23
C GLN A 46 -22.33 22.57 6.30
N ILE A 47 -21.59 23.26 5.43
CA ILE A 47 -20.57 22.65 4.57
C ILE A 47 -19.43 22.06 5.40
N ASP A 48 -18.97 22.80 6.42
CA ASP A 48 -17.93 22.34 7.34
C ASP A 48 -18.40 21.11 8.14
N TRP A 49 -19.67 21.11 8.58
CA TRP A 49 -20.27 19.93 9.20
C TRP A 49 -20.33 18.73 8.24
N MET A 50 -20.70 18.93 6.97
CA MET A 50 -20.68 17.85 5.97
C MET A 50 -19.28 17.28 5.80
N LYS A 51 -18.25 18.13 5.68
CA LYS A 51 -16.85 17.71 5.61
C LYS A 51 -16.44 16.86 6.80
N GLN A 52 -16.75 17.32 8.01
CA GLN A 52 -16.46 16.61 9.24
C GLN A 52 -17.19 15.25 9.29
N HIS A 53 -18.48 15.23 8.93
CA HIS A 53 -19.25 14.01 8.89
C HIS A 53 -18.69 12.99 7.89
N GLN A 54 -18.24 13.44 6.70
CA GLN A 54 -17.57 12.57 5.72
C GLN A 54 -16.23 12.04 6.25
N TYR A 55 -15.44 12.88 6.90
CA TYR A 55 -14.19 12.47 7.55
C TYR A 55 -14.44 11.41 8.62
N GLU A 56 -15.42 11.61 9.50
CA GLU A 56 -15.78 10.62 10.51
C GLU A 56 -16.27 9.32 9.88
N ARG A 57 -17.03 9.41 8.78
CA ARG A 57 -17.58 8.25 8.07
C ARG A 57 -16.50 7.40 7.40
N PHE A 58 -15.59 8.03 6.66
CA PHE A 58 -14.64 7.34 5.77
C PHE A 58 -13.20 7.35 6.27
N GLY A 59 -12.85 8.33 7.09
CA GLY A 59 -11.53 8.47 7.70
C GLY A 59 -10.44 8.95 6.72
N PRO A 60 -9.21 9.10 7.21
CA PRO A 60 -8.04 9.41 6.40
C PRO A 60 -7.64 8.25 5.48
N TRP A 61 -7.14 8.59 4.29
CA TRP A 61 -6.68 7.65 3.25
C TRP A 61 -5.71 6.59 3.79
N ASN A 62 -4.66 7.03 4.50
CA ASN A 62 -3.55 6.20 4.99
C ASN A 62 -3.98 4.95 5.79
N PHE A 63 -5.13 5.02 6.45
CA PHE A 63 -5.59 3.95 7.33
C PHE A 63 -6.83 3.24 6.78
N ASN A 64 -7.65 3.94 5.98
CA ASN A 64 -8.98 3.46 5.60
C ASN A 64 -9.09 3.03 4.14
N GLU A 65 -8.05 3.20 3.32
CA GLU A 65 -8.08 2.78 1.90
C GLU A 65 -7.22 1.56 1.57
N VAL A 66 -6.52 0.98 2.57
CA VAL A 66 -5.76 -0.27 2.41
C VAL A 66 -6.71 -1.43 2.14
N ILE A 67 -6.53 -2.16 1.04
CA ILE A 67 -7.34 -3.32 0.65
C ILE A 67 -6.54 -4.62 0.56
N GLY A 68 -5.21 -4.53 0.68
CA GLY A 68 -4.35 -5.69 0.78
C GLY A 68 -3.02 -5.35 1.41
N TYR A 69 -2.24 -6.39 1.66
CA TYR A 69 -0.86 -6.30 2.10
C TYR A 69 -0.03 -7.29 1.29
N ILE A 70 1.18 -6.86 0.92
CA ILE A 70 2.21 -7.74 0.39
C ILE A 70 3.22 -7.95 1.51
N ARG A 71 3.26 -9.16 2.05
CA ARG A 71 4.22 -9.55 3.07
C ARG A 71 5.50 -10.02 2.40
N LEU A 72 6.60 -9.31 2.62
CA LEU A 72 7.90 -9.58 2.02
C LEU A 72 8.73 -10.57 2.85
N TYR A 73 9.36 -11.49 2.13
CA TYR A 73 10.22 -12.52 2.69
C TYR A 73 11.53 -12.63 1.93
N LEU A 74 12.59 -13.01 2.65
CA LEU A 74 13.78 -13.62 2.09
C LEU A 74 13.65 -15.15 2.23
N LEU A 75 13.66 -15.87 1.11
CA LEU A 75 13.70 -17.34 1.07
C LEU A 75 15.00 -17.81 0.44
N GLY A 76 15.92 -18.32 1.26
CA GLY A 76 17.26 -18.64 0.80
C GLY A 76 17.96 -17.38 0.29
N SER A 77 18.08 -17.23 -1.03
CA SER A 77 18.63 -16.03 -1.69
C SER A 77 17.58 -15.26 -2.51
N GLN A 78 16.29 -15.53 -2.32
CA GLN A 78 15.23 -14.98 -3.15
C GLN A 78 14.38 -13.99 -2.35
N ILE A 79 14.12 -12.83 -2.93
CA ILE A 79 13.07 -11.93 -2.46
C ILE A 79 11.74 -12.38 -3.06
N ARG A 80 10.76 -12.62 -2.18
CA ARG A 80 9.40 -13.01 -2.55
C ARG A 80 8.38 -12.30 -1.66
N GLY A 81 7.10 -12.44 -2.00
CA GLY A 81 6.02 -11.77 -1.30
C GLY A 81 4.70 -12.53 -1.36
N GLU A 82 4.10 -12.71 -0.20
CA GLU A 82 2.75 -13.26 -0.06
C GLU A 82 1.72 -12.14 -0.13
N TYR A 83 0.59 -12.39 -0.78
CA TYR A 83 -0.46 -11.40 -0.92
C TYR A 83 -1.68 -11.76 -0.07
N PHE A 84 -2.05 -10.81 0.79
CA PHE A 84 -3.27 -10.84 1.58
C PHE A 84 -4.20 -9.76 1.09
N SER A 85 -5.49 -10.06 0.95
CA SER A 85 -6.43 -9.10 0.39
C SER A 85 -7.84 -9.23 0.95
N ALA A 86 -8.41 -8.08 1.29
CA ALA A 86 -9.83 -7.90 1.62
C ALA A 86 -10.66 -7.53 0.37
N GLU A 87 -10.09 -7.63 -0.84
CA GLU A 87 -10.79 -7.30 -2.08
C GLU A 87 -12.07 -8.13 -2.27
N LYS A 88 -13.16 -7.42 -2.57
CA LYS A 88 -14.46 -7.92 -2.99
C LYS A 88 -14.67 -7.58 -4.47
N LYS A 89 -15.69 -8.19 -5.09
CA LYS A 89 -16.11 -7.87 -6.47
C LYS A 89 -16.39 -6.37 -6.65
N ARG A 90 -16.91 -5.72 -5.61
CA ARG A 90 -17.03 -4.26 -5.50
C ARG A 90 -16.31 -3.80 -4.22
N ASN A 91 -15.23 -3.05 -4.38
CA ASN A 91 -14.51 -2.43 -3.28
C ASN A 91 -15.07 -1.03 -3.04
N SER A 92 -16.28 -0.96 -2.51
CA SER A 92 -16.82 0.31 -2.01
C SER A 92 -16.05 0.73 -0.76
N LEU A 93 -16.01 2.04 -0.51
CA LEU A 93 -15.61 2.61 0.77
C LEU A 93 -16.37 1.92 1.92
N GLY A 94 -15.64 1.23 2.79
CA GLY A 94 -16.21 0.37 3.81
C GLY A 94 -15.28 0.20 4.99
N ARG A 95 -15.86 0.17 6.19
CA ARG A 95 -15.13 0.10 7.46
C ARG A 95 -14.72 -1.34 7.85
N THR A 96 -15.37 -2.34 7.27
CA THR A 96 -15.13 -3.75 7.62
C THR A 96 -14.26 -4.42 6.56
N LYS A 97 -13.02 -4.72 6.95
CA LYS A 97 -12.04 -5.42 6.12
C LYS A 97 -11.53 -6.64 6.87
N VAL A 98 -11.58 -7.78 6.21
CA VAL A 98 -10.95 -9.02 6.67
C VAL A 98 -9.96 -9.40 5.60
N PHE A 99 -8.68 -9.29 5.91
CA PHE A 99 -7.61 -9.68 4.99
C PHE A 99 -7.46 -11.19 5.05
N VAL A 100 -7.62 -11.84 3.92
CA VAL A 100 -7.38 -13.28 3.78
C VAL A 100 -6.23 -13.51 2.82
N TRP A 101 -5.48 -14.57 3.08
CA TRP A 101 -4.41 -15.02 2.21
C TRP A 101 -4.94 -15.31 0.80
N ARG A 102 -4.20 -14.90 -0.24
CA ARG A 102 -4.59 -15.07 -1.65
C ARG A 102 -3.59 -15.87 -2.47
N SER A 103 -2.30 -15.63 -2.29
CA SER A 103 -1.25 -16.29 -3.05
C SER A 103 0.09 -16.21 -2.33
N PHE A 104 0.92 -17.23 -2.52
CA PHE A 104 2.32 -17.26 -2.09
C PHE A 104 3.22 -16.33 -2.92
N LYS A 105 2.80 -15.99 -4.14
CA LYS A 105 3.55 -15.17 -5.10
C LYS A 105 2.59 -14.25 -5.83
N LEU A 106 2.61 -12.95 -5.49
CA LEU A 106 1.93 -11.94 -6.31
C LEU A 106 2.68 -11.73 -7.63
N ALA A 107 4.00 -11.76 -7.56
CA ALA A 107 4.90 -11.63 -8.70
C ALA A 107 6.04 -12.64 -8.61
N ALA A 108 6.71 -12.88 -9.73
CA ALA A 108 7.89 -13.74 -9.80
C ALA A 108 9.02 -13.24 -8.88
N GLU A 109 9.64 -14.19 -8.17
CA GLU A 109 10.70 -13.95 -7.18
C GLU A 109 11.93 -13.31 -7.82
N VAL A 110 12.67 -12.53 -7.04
CA VAL A 110 13.94 -11.93 -7.47
C VAL A 110 15.07 -12.63 -6.74
N ASP A 111 15.90 -13.34 -7.50
CA ASP A 111 17.16 -13.88 -6.99
C ASP A 111 18.17 -12.77 -6.69
N ILE A 112 18.77 -12.84 -5.51
CA ILE A 112 20.03 -12.19 -5.19
C ILE A 112 21.12 -13.09 -5.72
N ASP A 113 21.95 -12.56 -6.62
CA ASP A 113 23.01 -13.31 -7.29
C ASP A 113 23.92 -14.01 -6.27
N ARG A 114 24.02 -15.33 -6.37
CA ARG A 114 24.83 -16.17 -5.47
C ARG A 114 26.30 -16.21 -5.87
N PHE A 115 26.62 -15.81 -7.09
CA PHE A 115 27.98 -15.81 -7.62
C PHE A 115 28.75 -14.53 -7.27
N VAL A 116 28.06 -13.53 -6.72
CA VAL A 116 28.64 -12.27 -6.29
C VAL A 116 28.49 -12.13 -4.77
N PRO A 117 29.49 -11.59 -4.06
CA PRO A 117 29.34 -11.24 -2.65
C PRO A 117 28.12 -10.38 -2.40
N ALA A 118 27.23 -10.82 -1.52
CA ALA A 118 26.05 -10.05 -1.16
C ALA A 118 26.46 -8.75 -0.46
N THR A 119 25.88 -7.64 -0.89
CA THR A 119 26.04 -6.33 -0.26
C THR A 119 24.66 -5.77 0.09
N ASN A 120 24.58 -4.89 1.09
CA ASN A 120 23.34 -4.20 1.44
C ASN A 120 22.70 -3.50 0.23
N GLN A 121 23.52 -2.94 -0.65
CA GLN A 121 23.04 -2.26 -1.86
C GLN A 121 22.49 -3.23 -2.91
N LEU A 122 23.11 -4.41 -3.08
CA LEU A 122 22.58 -5.45 -3.96
C LEU A 122 21.23 -5.97 -3.45
N ILE A 123 21.16 -6.27 -2.15
CA ILE A 123 19.94 -6.77 -1.51
C ILE A 123 18.82 -5.74 -1.64
N TRP A 124 19.11 -4.48 -1.33
CA TRP A 124 18.16 -3.38 -1.46
C TRP A 124 17.66 -3.24 -2.90
N GLY A 125 18.56 -3.27 -3.89
CA GLY A 125 18.18 -3.24 -5.31
C GLY A 125 17.27 -4.40 -5.70
N SER A 126 17.51 -5.61 -5.17
CA SER A 126 16.65 -6.78 -5.38
C SER A 126 15.27 -6.62 -4.75
N ILE A 127 15.18 -6.02 -3.56
CA ILE A 127 13.91 -5.68 -2.91
C ILE A 127 13.13 -4.69 -3.78
N GLN A 128 13.75 -3.58 -4.20
CA GLN A 128 13.11 -2.58 -5.06
C GLN A 128 12.61 -3.20 -6.37
N LYS A 129 13.42 -4.05 -7.00
CA LYS A 129 13.04 -4.79 -8.22
C LYS A 129 11.85 -5.71 -7.99
N TYR A 130 11.77 -6.37 -6.83
CA TYR A 130 10.63 -7.21 -6.50
C TYR A 130 9.35 -6.39 -6.32
N VAL A 131 9.41 -5.30 -5.55
CA VAL A 131 8.25 -4.40 -5.36
C VAL A 131 7.76 -3.85 -6.69
N GLU A 132 8.66 -3.51 -7.61
CA GLU A 132 8.29 -3.04 -8.94
C GLU A 132 7.60 -4.11 -9.79
N ARG A 133 7.99 -5.38 -9.66
CA ARG A 133 7.24 -6.48 -10.28
C ARG A 133 5.84 -6.59 -9.69
N CYS A 134 5.69 -6.49 -8.36
CA CYS A 134 4.38 -6.49 -7.73
C CYS A 134 3.46 -5.37 -8.25
N ARG A 135 3.99 -4.16 -8.50
CA ARG A 135 3.19 -3.06 -9.07
C ARG A 135 2.55 -3.41 -10.41
N LYS A 136 3.26 -4.18 -11.25
CA LYS A 136 2.80 -4.58 -12.58
C LYS A 136 1.71 -5.66 -12.55
N GLU A 137 1.70 -6.48 -11.49
CA GLU A 137 0.73 -7.57 -11.32
C GLU A 137 -0.59 -7.10 -10.66
N LEU A 138 -0.58 -5.94 -10.01
CA LEU A 138 -1.78 -5.40 -9.40
C LEU A 138 -2.78 -4.90 -10.43
N LYS A 139 -4.07 -5.03 -10.08
CA LYS A 139 -5.16 -4.45 -10.89
C LYS A 139 -4.97 -2.96 -11.06
N ARG A 140 -5.37 -2.45 -12.24
CA ARG A 140 -5.30 -1.02 -12.57
C ARG A 140 -5.93 -0.15 -11.47
N GLY A 141 -5.21 0.91 -11.08
CA GLY A 141 -5.65 1.88 -10.07
C GLY A 141 -5.29 1.50 -8.63
N ARG A 142 -4.75 0.30 -8.37
CA ARG A 142 -4.20 -0.04 -7.06
C ARG A 142 -2.83 0.59 -6.87
N VAL A 143 -2.52 0.95 -5.63
CA VAL A 143 -1.27 1.64 -5.27
C VAL A 143 -0.57 0.87 -4.16
N ILE A 144 0.68 0.48 -4.38
CA ILE A 144 1.56 0.02 -3.30
C ILE A 144 2.17 1.27 -2.68
N ASP A 145 2.03 1.43 -1.38
CA ASP A 145 2.77 2.45 -0.64
C ASP A 145 4.01 1.82 0.00
N ASP A 146 5.14 2.03 -0.64
CA ASP A 146 6.46 1.67 -0.13
C ASP A 146 7.25 2.89 0.35
N SER A 147 6.61 4.04 0.57
CA SER A 147 7.30 5.29 0.92
C SER A 147 8.19 5.16 2.17
N LEU A 148 7.69 4.51 3.22
CA LEU A 148 8.48 4.24 4.42
C LEU A 148 9.63 3.28 4.12
N LEU A 149 9.39 2.23 3.34
CA LEU A 149 10.43 1.28 2.94
C LEU A 149 11.53 1.97 2.10
N GLN A 150 11.17 2.87 1.19
CA GLN A 150 12.13 3.67 0.40
C GLN A 150 12.92 4.65 1.28
N THR A 151 12.30 5.15 2.36
CA THR A 151 12.97 6.07 3.29
C THR A 151 13.96 5.35 4.18
N VAL A 152 13.60 4.20 4.75
CA VAL A 152 14.47 3.49 5.70
C VAL A 152 15.40 2.50 5.01
N GLY A 153 14.94 1.85 3.95
CA GLY A 153 15.60 0.71 3.31
C GLY A 153 17.04 0.95 2.85
N PRO A 154 17.40 2.11 2.28
CA PRO A 154 18.80 2.42 1.95
C PRO A 154 19.75 2.47 3.15
N HIS A 155 19.22 2.65 4.36
CA HIS A 155 19.98 2.79 5.61
C HIS A 155 19.97 1.51 6.46
N VAL A 156 19.22 0.49 6.07
CA VAL A 156 19.15 -0.79 6.78
C VAL A 156 20.39 -1.63 6.47
N ASP A 157 20.99 -2.21 7.51
CA ASP A 157 22.01 -3.26 7.35
C ASP A 157 21.32 -4.60 7.05
N TRP A 158 20.94 -4.80 5.79
CA TRP A 158 20.24 -5.98 5.31
C TRP A 158 21.00 -7.29 5.54
N LEU A 159 22.33 -7.28 5.44
CA LEU A 159 23.16 -8.43 5.74
C LEU A 159 22.98 -8.85 7.20
N ALA A 160 23.04 -7.90 8.12
CA ALA A 160 22.78 -8.16 9.54
C ALA A 160 21.34 -8.63 9.79
N VAL A 161 20.34 -7.98 9.18
CA VAL A 161 18.93 -8.38 9.29
C VAL A 161 18.72 -9.83 8.84
N PHE A 162 19.38 -10.25 7.77
CA PHE A 162 19.26 -11.60 7.20
C PHE A 162 20.26 -12.61 7.79
N GLY A 163 21.07 -12.20 8.76
CA GLY A 163 22.09 -13.06 9.38
C GLY A 163 23.18 -13.51 8.40
N TRP A 164 23.38 -12.77 7.30
CA TRP A 164 24.40 -13.06 6.31
C TRP A 164 25.72 -12.44 6.78
N GLN A 165 26.78 -13.25 6.79
CA GLN A 165 28.10 -12.76 7.16
C GLN A 165 28.68 -11.92 6.01
N PRO A 166 29.24 -10.73 6.28
CA PRO A 166 30.04 -10.04 5.30
C PRO A 166 31.21 -10.93 4.92
N ILE A 167 31.51 -11.03 3.62
CA ILE A 167 32.71 -11.74 3.17
C ILE A 167 33.90 -10.96 3.70
N LYS A 168 34.61 -11.53 4.68
CA LYS A 168 35.91 -11.02 5.12
C LYS A 168 36.83 -11.07 3.90
N LYS A 169 37.24 -9.89 3.42
CA LYS A 169 38.30 -9.77 2.42
C LYS A 169 39.62 -10.24 3.00
#